data_AF-A0A521QXD2-F1
#
_entry.id   AF-A0A521QXD2-F1
#
_cell.length_a   1.000
_cell.length_b   1.000
_cell.length_c   1.000
_cell.angle_alpha   90.00
_cell.angle_beta   90.00
_cell.angle_gamma   90.00
#
_symmetry.space_group_name_H-M   'P 1'
#
loop_
_entity.id
_entity.type
_entity.pdbx_description
1 polymer ?
#
loop_
_entity_poly.entity_id
_entity_poly.type
_entity_poly.pdbx_seq_one_letter_code
_entity_poly.pdbx_strand_id
1 'polypeptide(L)'
;MKCEALPDAPVDLIRQHLAEAANGWSVGTWGAIGEFQYDADEPGLAVDLAALSVTTPRGALYIGDLSGTTPFALVDDNDRLREIAFCSAASAGGHETITRLDDRTFDLGIGAPHIDMQVRLREGDEETLAALRAGVGKPILAPGNPAGLAIARSSPTRIFVSALARLEVHQPIPPPGGKSPEGPHSHLLPHHLKEGRAHAPGSPLPAGLYCGLSLYPRTKL
;
A
#
# COMPACT_ATOMS: atom_id res chain seq x y z
N MET A 1 6.22 -17.99 13.88
CA MET A 1 6.86 -16.80 13.25
C MET A 1 7.57 -15.97 14.32
N LYS A 2 8.87 -15.71 14.14
CA LYS A 2 9.71 -14.86 14.98
C LYS A 2 9.77 -13.45 14.40
N CYS A 3 10.00 -12.45 15.24
CA CYS A 3 10.25 -11.07 14.85
C CYS A 3 11.57 -10.62 15.47
N GLU A 4 12.54 -10.26 14.64
CA GLU A 4 13.90 -9.93 15.04
C GLU A 4 14.28 -8.56 14.48
N ALA A 5 14.69 -7.63 15.33
CA ALA A 5 15.17 -6.33 14.86
C ALA A 5 16.48 -6.51 14.07
N LEU A 6 16.55 -5.91 12.89
CA LEU A 6 17.76 -5.90 12.07
C LEU A 6 18.68 -4.76 12.51
N PRO A 7 19.99 -5.00 12.63
CA PRO A 7 20.97 -3.98 13.03
C PRO A 7 21.32 -3.01 11.90
N ASP A 8 21.02 -3.39 10.66
CA ASP A 8 21.32 -2.62 9.45
C ASP A 8 20.53 -1.31 9.39
N ALA A 9 21.14 -0.27 8.82
CA ALA A 9 20.44 0.97 8.58
C ALA A 9 19.28 0.73 7.59
N PRO A 10 18.05 1.21 7.86
CA PRO A 10 16.90 1.00 6.98
C PRO A 10 17.17 1.37 5.51
N VAL A 11 17.88 2.48 5.30
CA VAL A 11 18.22 2.99 3.96
C VAL A 11 19.10 2.03 3.17
N ASP A 12 20.01 1.32 3.83
CA ASP A 12 20.93 0.40 3.17
C ASP A 12 20.21 -0.88 2.74
N LEU A 13 19.34 -1.41 3.61
CA LEU A 13 18.45 -2.53 3.27
C LEU A 13 17.55 -2.17 2.07
N ILE A 14 16.95 -0.98 2.09
CA ILE A 14 16.10 -0.53 0.98
C ILE A 14 16.92 -0.45 -0.31
N ARG A 15 18.05 0.25 -0.32
CA ARG A 15 18.87 0.39 -1.54
C ARG A 15 19.32 -0.96 -2.10
N GLN A 16 19.69 -1.89 -1.23
CA GLN A 16 20.08 -3.24 -1.62
C GLN A 16 18.94 -3.99 -2.32
N HIS A 17 17.72 -3.88 -1.80
CA HIS A 17 16.59 -4.68 -2.25
C HIS A 17 15.76 -4.02 -3.36
N LEU A 18 15.80 -2.69 -3.47
CA LEU A 18 14.96 -1.92 -4.39
C LEU A 18 15.34 -2.12 -5.86
N ALA A 19 16.59 -2.50 -6.15
CA ALA A 19 17.04 -2.82 -7.51
C ALA A 19 16.73 -4.27 -7.94
N GLU A 20 16.32 -5.13 -7.02
CA GLU A 20 16.11 -6.56 -7.26
C GLU A 20 14.65 -6.85 -7.59
N ALA A 21 14.38 -7.08 -8.88
CA ALA A 21 13.04 -7.34 -9.42
C ALA A 21 12.40 -8.64 -8.88
N ALA A 22 13.19 -9.55 -8.32
CA ALA A 22 12.66 -10.74 -7.65
C ALA A 22 11.94 -10.42 -6.33
N ASN A 23 12.10 -9.22 -5.77
CA ASN A 23 11.49 -8.83 -4.50
C ASN A 23 10.08 -8.26 -4.69
N GLY A 24 9.20 -8.62 -3.77
CA GLY A 24 7.90 -7.99 -3.61
C GLY A 24 7.95 -6.88 -2.57
N TRP A 25 7.06 -5.89 -2.72
CA TRP A 25 6.88 -4.81 -1.76
C TRP A 25 5.40 -4.61 -1.47
N SER A 26 5.07 -4.11 -0.28
CA SER A 26 3.71 -3.65 -0.01
C SER A 26 3.68 -2.44 0.92
N VAL A 27 2.61 -1.68 0.79
CA VAL A 27 2.24 -0.58 1.69
C VAL A 27 0.76 -0.76 2.00
N GLY A 28 0.43 -0.98 3.26
CA GLY A 28 -0.93 -1.30 3.63
C GLY A 28 -1.12 -1.70 5.07
N THR A 29 -2.36 -2.03 5.38
CA THR A 29 -2.84 -2.46 6.69
C THR A 29 -3.74 -3.67 6.51
N TRP A 30 -4.17 -4.28 7.63
CA TRP A 30 -5.09 -5.42 7.59
C TRP A 30 -6.42 -5.03 6.92
N GLY A 31 -6.65 -5.60 5.74
CA GLY A 31 -7.85 -5.37 4.94
C GLY A 31 -7.73 -4.27 3.87
N ALA A 32 -6.62 -3.55 3.78
CA ALA A 32 -6.37 -2.61 2.68
C ALA A 32 -4.87 -2.53 2.37
N ILE A 33 -4.45 -3.03 1.21
CA ILE A 33 -3.03 -3.16 0.87
C ILE A 33 -2.78 -2.91 -0.62
N GLY A 34 -1.72 -2.16 -0.90
CA GLY A 34 -1.11 -2.08 -2.22
C GLY A 34 0.13 -2.97 -2.25
N GLU A 35 0.26 -3.78 -3.29
CA GLU A 35 1.40 -4.63 -3.53
C GLU A 35 2.10 -4.18 -4.81
N PHE A 36 3.42 -4.26 -4.81
CA PHE A 36 4.26 -3.77 -5.89
C PHE A 36 5.35 -4.77 -6.23
N GLN A 37 5.39 -5.12 -7.51
CA GLN A 37 6.43 -5.90 -8.18
C GLN A 37 6.60 -5.34 -9.58
N TYR A 38 7.79 -5.51 -10.13
CA TYR A 38 8.11 -5.13 -11.49
C TYR A 38 8.97 -6.21 -12.13
N ASP A 39 8.94 -6.28 -13.46
CA ASP A 39 9.82 -7.18 -14.20
C ASP A 39 11.08 -6.41 -14.60
N ALA A 40 12.24 -7.05 -14.53
CA ALA A 40 13.54 -6.40 -14.77
C ALA A 40 13.68 -5.81 -16.18
N ASP A 41 12.94 -6.36 -17.14
CA ASP A 41 12.92 -5.99 -18.55
C ASP A 41 11.64 -5.23 -18.96
N GLU A 42 10.82 -4.77 -18.01
CA GLU A 42 9.59 -4.03 -18.31
C GLU A 42 9.89 -2.69 -19.02
N PRO A 43 9.28 -2.42 -20.19
CA PRO A 43 9.42 -1.14 -20.87
C PRO A 43 8.95 0.04 -20.00
N GLY A 44 9.79 1.07 -19.90
CA GLY A 44 9.50 2.25 -19.08
C GLY A 44 9.77 2.06 -17.59
N LEU A 45 10.42 0.95 -17.19
CA LEU A 45 11.00 0.81 -15.86
C LEU A 45 12.06 1.89 -15.63
N ALA A 46 11.94 2.61 -14.53
CA ALA A 46 13.00 3.46 -13.98
C ALA A 46 13.20 3.12 -12.51
N VAL A 47 14.46 2.84 -12.15
CA VAL A 47 14.90 2.60 -10.77
C VAL A 47 15.86 3.72 -10.41
N ASP A 48 15.52 4.50 -9.39
CA ASP A 48 16.37 5.55 -8.84
C ASP A 48 16.69 5.23 -7.37
N LEU A 49 17.90 4.72 -7.13
CA LEU A 49 18.37 4.36 -5.79
C LEU A 49 18.82 5.57 -4.96
N ALA A 50 19.01 6.74 -5.59
CA ALA A 50 19.31 7.97 -4.87
C ALA A 50 18.01 8.58 -4.31
N ALA A 51 16.95 8.59 -5.12
CA ALA A 51 15.61 9.04 -4.73
C ALA A 51 14.77 7.96 -4.04
N LEU A 52 15.28 6.72 -3.95
CA LEU A 52 14.59 5.54 -3.40
C LEU A 52 13.21 5.31 -4.05
N SER A 53 13.20 5.23 -5.38
CA SER A 53 11.97 5.02 -6.14
C SER A 53 12.11 4.00 -7.26
N VAL A 54 11.00 3.33 -7.55
CA VAL A 54 10.81 2.51 -8.75
C VAL A 54 9.51 2.93 -9.42
N THR A 55 9.54 3.21 -10.72
CA THR A 55 8.35 3.55 -11.50
C THR A 55 8.25 2.67 -12.73
N THR A 56 7.04 2.22 -13.03
CA THR A 56 6.69 1.53 -14.26
C THR A 56 5.37 2.08 -14.80
N PRO A 57 4.98 1.75 -16.04
CA PRO A 57 3.63 2.06 -16.52
C PRO A 57 2.52 1.48 -15.63
N ARG A 58 2.78 0.35 -14.94
CA ARG A 58 1.80 -0.37 -14.11
C ARG A 58 1.66 0.17 -12.68
N GLY A 59 2.65 0.87 -12.16
CA GLY A 59 2.62 1.43 -10.82
C GLY A 59 3.91 2.15 -10.42
N ALA A 60 3.98 2.61 -9.18
CA ALA A 60 5.18 3.22 -8.63
C ALA A 60 5.34 2.90 -7.14
N LEU A 61 6.59 2.87 -6.67
CA LEU A 61 6.95 2.84 -5.27
C LEU A 61 7.95 3.96 -5.00
N TYR A 62 7.65 4.81 -4.02
CA TYR A 62 8.54 5.85 -3.51
C TYR A 62 8.71 5.66 -2.00
N ILE A 63 9.95 5.76 -1.53
CA ILE A 63 10.29 5.62 -0.11
C ILE A 63 10.90 6.94 0.36
N GLY A 64 10.31 7.51 1.39
CA GLY A 64 10.61 8.85 1.90
C GLY A 64 11.51 8.82 3.14
N ASP A 65 11.09 9.56 4.17
CA ASP A 65 11.84 9.68 5.41
C ASP A 65 11.82 8.36 6.20
N LEU A 66 13.01 7.89 6.58
CA LEU A 66 13.21 6.67 7.36
C LEU A 66 13.59 6.97 8.82
N SER A 67 13.53 8.23 9.23
CA SER A 67 13.80 8.65 10.61
C SER A 67 12.90 7.91 11.60
N GLY A 68 13.50 7.34 12.65
CA GLY A 68 12.77 6.56 13.65
C GLY A 68 12.23 5.21 13.15
N THR A 69 12.68 4.73 12.00
CA THR A 69 12.31 3.42 11.46
C THR A 69 13.20 2.33 12.03
N THR A 70 12.58 1.24 12.49
CA THR A 70 13.26 -0.02 12.86
C THR A 70 12.87 -1.10 11.85
N PRO A 71 13.83 -1.71 11.15
CA PRO A 71 13.56 -2.86 10.30
C PRO A 71 13.47 -4.13 11.16
N PHE A 72 12.45 -4.95 10.91
CA PHE A 72 12.26 -6.24 11.57
C PHE A 72 12.22 -7.37 10.55
N ALA A 73 13.03 -8.40 10.76
CA ALA A 73 12.92 -9.67 10.05
C ALA A 73 11.79 -10.51 10.65
N LEU A 74 10.82 -10.90 9.82
CA LEU A 74 9.78 -11.85 10.16
C LEU A 74 10.17 -13.22 9.60
N VAL A 75 10.44 -14.17 10.49
CA VAL A 75 11.04 -15.47 10.16
C VAL A 75 10.05 -16.58 10.48
N ASP A 76 9.80 -17.50 9.54
CA ASP A 76 8.92 -18.66 9.77
C ASP A 76 9.57 -19.72 10.67
N ASP A 77 8.82 -20.77 11.02
CA ASP A 77 9.28 -21.78 11.97
C ASP A 77 10.39 -22.70 11.38
N ASN A 78 10.70 -22.57 10.08
CA ASN A 78 11.83 -23.22 9.42
C ASN A 78 13.03 -22.27 9.23
N ASP A 79 13.09 -21.19 10.01
CA ASP A 79 14.12 -20.16 9.97
C ASP A 79 14.26 -19.46 8.59
N ARG A 80 13.19 -19.44 7.79
CA ARG A 80 13.17 -18.74 6.50
C ARG A 80 12.61 -17.32 6.68
N LEU A 81 13.38 -16.33 6.23
CA LEU A 81 12.93 -14.94 6.13
C LEU A 81 11.72 -14.85 5.19
N ARG A 82 10.60 -14.33 5.71
CA ARG A 82 9.36 -14.13 4.96
C ARG A 82 9.15 -12.69 4.56
N GLU A 83 9.52 -11.78 5.45
CA GLU A 83 9.29 -10.35 5.29
C GLU A 83 10.35 -9.58 6.07
N ILE A 84 10.77 -8.44 5.52
CA ILE A 84 11.40 -7.36 6.28
C ILE A 84 10.37 -6.24 6.41
N ALA A 85 9.88 -6.03 7.63
CA ALA A 85 8.90 -5.02 7.97
C ALA A 85 9.61 -3.76 8.47
N PHE A 86 9.41 -2.63 7.79
CA PHE A 86 9.95 -1.35 8.21
C PHE A 86 8.91 -0.64 9.06
N CYS A 87 9.16 -0.59 10.37
CA CYS A 87 8.20 -0.11 11.34
C CYS A 87 8.63 1.17 12.05
N SER A 88 7.67 2.05 12.33
CA SER A 88 7.90 3.26 13.14
C SER A 88 6.69 3.51 14.04
N ALA A 89 6.83 4.44 14.99
CA ALA A 89 5.71 4.91 15.81
C ALA A 89 4.85 5.98 15.10
N ALA A 90 5.20 6.36 13.87
CA ALA A 90 4.51 7.41 13.14
C ALA A 90 3.12 6.96 12.68
N SER A 91 2.15 7.87 12.81
CA SER A 91 0.78 7.69 12.33
C SER A 91 0.53 8.49 11.04
N ALA A 92 -0.50 8.10 10.30
CA ALA A 92 -1.07 8.82 9.16
C ALA A 92 -2.30 9.63 9.62
N GLY A 93 -3.15 10.05 8.66
CA GLY A 93 -4.31 10.90 8.93
C GLY A 93 -5.43 10.20 9.72
N GLY A 94 -5.57 8.87 9.60
CA GLY A 94 -6.58 8.12 10.33
C GLY A 94 -8.01 8.52 9.97
N HIS A 95 -8.23 9.08 8.79
CA HIS A 95 -9.55 9.52 8.35
C HIS A 95 -10.51 8.33 8.25
N GLU A 96 -11.75 8.48 8.73
CA GLU A 96 -12.79 7.44 8.68
C GLU A 96 -13.84 7.70 7.59
N THR A 97 -13.69 8.81 6.87
CA THR A 97 -14.62 9.24 5.83
C THR A 97 -13.88 9.72 4.59
N ILE A 98 -14.51 9.56 3.43
CA ILE A 98 -13.95 10.04 2.17
C ILE A 98 -13.68 11.54 2.28
N THR A 99 -12.45 11.94 2.02
CA THR A 99 -11.98 13.31 2.11
C THR A 99 -11.36 13.73 0.79
N ARG A 100 -11.77 14.89 0.29
CA ARG A 100 -11.18 15.46 -0.94
C ARG A 100 -9.84 16.10 -0.59
N LEU A 101 -8.78 15.68 -1.27
CA LEU A 101 -7.41 16.20 -1.09
C LEU A 101 -7.10 17.30 -2.11
N ASP A 102 -7.54 17.12 -3.35
CA ASP A 102 -7.46 18.11 -4.42
C ASP A 102 -8.65 17.95 -5.41
N ASP A 103 -8.57 18.53 -6.61
CA ASP A 103 -9.66 18.47 -7.59
C ASP A 103 -10.02 17.05 -8.07
N ARG A 104 -9.06 16.11 -8.08
CA ARG A 104 -9.21 14.74 -8.60
C ARG A 104 -8.66 13.65 -7.66
N THR A 105 -8.09 14.01 -6.52
CA THR A 105 -7.55 13.08 -5.52
C THR A 105 -8.40 13.07 -4.26
N PHE A 106 -8.74 11.86 -3.79
CA PHE A 106 -9.55 11.64 -2.61
C PHE A 106 -8.89 10.59 -1.72
N ASP A 107 -8.83 10.85 -0.42
CA ASP A 107 -8.62 9.82 0.60
C ASP A 107 -9.95 9.09 0.81
N LEU A 108 -9.93 7.75 0.82
CA LEU A 108 -11.12 6.93 1.01
C LEU A 108 -11.55 6.83 2.48
N GLY A 109 -10.71 7.28 3.40
CA GLY A 109 -11.01 7.29 4.83
C GLY A 109 -11.20 5.87 5.38
N ILE A 110 -10.17 5.03 5.25
CA ILE A 110 -10.22 3.63 5.67
C ILE A 110 -10.09 3.44 7.20
N GLY A 111 -9.84 4.50 7.96
CA GLY A 111 -9.74 4.50 9.43
C GLY A 111 -8.44 3.89 9.97
N ALA A 112 -7.47 3.60 9.11
CA ALA A 112 -6.21 3.00 9.55
C ALA A 112 -5.27 4.09 10.11
N PRO A 113 -4.65 3.86 11.28
CA PRO A 113 -3.87 4.91 11.95
C PRO A 113 -2.52 5.21 11.28
N HIS A 114 -2.07 4.42 10.30
CA HIS A 114 -0.74 4.53 9.69
C HIS A 114 -0.74 4.42 8.17
N ILE A 115 -1.92 4.26 7.56
CA ILE A 115 -2.10 4.11 6.12
C ILE A 115 -3.28 4.95 5.66
N ASP A 116 -3.02 5.85 4.71
CA ASP A 116 -4.06 6.48 3.92
C ASP A 116 -4.21 5.71 2.60
N MET A 117 -5.45 5.37 2.25
CA MET A 117 -5.77 4.78 0.93
C MET A 117 -6.47 5.84 0.10
N GLN A 118 -5.77 6.33 -0.92
CA GLN A 118 -6.25 7.40 -1.79
C GLN A 118 -6.55 6.87 -3.19
N VAL A 119 -7.37 7.61 -3.92
CA VAL A 119 -7.59 7.42 -5.36
C VAL A 119 -7.36 8.72 -6.09
N ARG A 120 -6.69 8.66 -7.24
CA ARG A 120 -6.49 9.79 -8.15
C ARG A 120 -7.14 9.48 -9.50
N LEU A 121 -8.11 10.30 -9.87
CA LEU A 121 -8.87 10.14 -11.10
C LEU A 121 -8.09 10.62 -12.31
N ARG A 122 -8.34 9.99 -13.45
CA ARG A 122 -7.91 10.48 -14.75
C ARG A 122 -8.75 11.70 -15.15
N GLU A 123 -8.23 12.52 -16.05
CA GLU A 123 -9.04 13.55 -16.69
C GLU A 123 -10.20 12.90 -17.48
N GLY A 124 -11.37 13.55 -17.46
CA GLY A 124 -12.57 13.08 -18.17
C GLY A 124 -13.42 12.03 -17.43
N ASP A 125 -12.98 11.51 -16.29
CA ASP A 125 -13.77 10.56 -15.47
C ASP A 125 -14.76 11.29 -14.55
N GLU A 126 -15.73 11.98 -15.17
CA GLU A 126 -16.72 12.79 -14.46
C GLU A 126 -17.74 11.96 -13.68
N GLU A 127 -18.01 10.72 -14.12
CA GLU A 127 -18.91 9.80 -13.41
C GLU A 127 -18.31 9.40 -12.05
N THR A 128 -17.05 8.97 -12.02
CA THR A 128 -16.38 8.60 -10.77
C THR A 128 -16.16 9.83 -9.89
N LEU A 129 -15.86 10.98 -10.48
CA LEU A 129 -15.72 12.24 -9.74
C LEU A 129 -17.04 12.63 -9.04
N ALA A 130 -18.17 12.53 -9.74
CA ALA A 130 -19.48 12.80 -9.15
C ALA A 130 -19.80 11.83 -8.01
N ALA A 131 -19.52 10.53 -8.19
CA ALA A 131 -19.71 9.52 -7.15
C ALA A 131 -18.84 9.77 -5.91
N LEU A 132 -17.56 10.09 -6.09
CA LEU A 132 -16.65 10.42 -4.99
C LEU A 132 -17.10 11.69 -4.25
N ARG A 133 -17.49 12.74 -4.98
CA ARG A 133 -18.04 13.98 -4.39
C ARG A 133 -19.30 13.71 -3.55
N ALA A 134 -20.20 12.85 -4.03
CA ALA A 134 -21.39 12.46 -3.28
C ALA A 134 -21.08 11.60 -2.03
N GLY A 135 -19.91 10.94 -2.03
CA GLY A 135 -19.38 10.15 -0.92
C GLY A 135 -18.57 10.95 0.11
N VAL A 136 -18.13 12.18 -0.18
CA VAL A 136 -17.34 13.01 0.75
C VAL A 136 -18.07 13.16 2.09
N GLY A 137 -17.31 13.01 3.19
CA GLY A 137 -17.82 13.05 4.55
C GLY A 137 -18.58 11.80 4.99
N LYS A 138 -18.57 10.72 4.19
CA LYS A 138 -19.18 9.42 4.53
C LYS A 138 -18.12 8.31 4.53
N PRO A 139 -18.27 7.28 5.38
CA PRO A 139 -17.41 6.10 5.29
C PRO A 139 -17.53 5.42 3.93
N ILE A 140 -16.42 4.99 3.35
CA ILE A 140 -16.41 4.29 2.05
C ILE A 140 -17.26 3.01 2.06
N LEU A 141 -17.35 2.33 3.22
CA LEU A 141 -18.12 1.11 3.41
C LEU A 141 -19.57 1.34 3.87
N ALA A 142 -20.03 2.60 3.93
CA ALA A 142 -21.40 2.90 4.31
C ALA A 142 -22.38 2.34 3.25
N PRO A 143 -23.50 1.72 3.66
CA PRO A 143 -24.53 1.26 2.72
C PRO A 143 -24.99 2.38 1.79
N GLY A 144 -25.03 2.12 0.48
CA GLY A 144 -25.47 3.10 -0.51
C GLY A 144 -24.45 4.19 -0.86
N ASN A 145 -23.22 4.15 -0.34
CA ASN A 145 -22.15 5.02 -0.81
C ASN A 145 -21.76 4.63 -2.26
N PRO A 146 -21.91 5.53 -3.27
CA PRO A 146 -21.67 5.18 -4.67
C PRO A 146 -20.18 5.07 -5.02
N ALA A 147 -19.28 5.60 -4.19
CA ALA A 147 -17.85 5.72 -4.51
C ALA A 147 -17.18 4.36 -4.77
N GLY A 148 -17.44 3.35 -3.94
CA GLY A 148 -16.79 2.04 -4.06
C GLY A 148 -17.07 1.36 -5.41
N LEU A 149 -18.32 1.41 -5.88
CA LEU A 149 -18.69 0.84 -7.18
C LEU A 149 -18.08 1.62 -8.34
N ALA A 150 -18.06 2.95 -8.26
CA ALA A 150 -17.47 3.79 -9.29
C ALA A 150 -15.96 3.52 -9.42
N ILE A 151 -15.23 3.47 -8.29
CA ILE A 151 -13.79 3.12 -8.25
C ILE A 151 -13.55 1.75 -8.86
N ALA A 152 -14.35 0.73 -8.49
CA ALA A 152 -14.20 -0.62 -9.01
C ALA A 152 -14.37 -0.68 -10.54
N ARG A 153 -15.24 0.17 -11.10
CA ARG A 153 -15.50 0.24 -12.55
C ARG A 153 -14.41 1.01 -13.30
N SER A 154 -14.05 2.21 -12.83
CA SER A 154 -13.12 3.08 -13.56
C SER A 154 -11.66 2.74 -13.32
N SER A 155 -11.35 1.99 -12.25
CA SER A 155 -9.99 1.61 -11.88
C SER A 155 -9.02 2.80 -11.86
N PRO A 156 -9.31 3.86 -11.08
CA PRO A 156 -8.41 5.01 -10.97
C PRO A 156 -7.07 4.58 -10.35
N THR A 157 -6.07 5.46 -10.41
CA THR A 157 -4.81 5.21 -9.71
C THR A 157 -5.12 5.06 -8.21
N ARG A 158 -4.81 3.89 -7.64
CA ARG A 158 -4.94 3.65 -6.18
C ARG A 158 -3.59 3.89 -5.54
N ILE A 159 -3.59 4.61 -4.43
CA ILE A 159 -2.38 5.11 -3.80
C ILE A 159 -2.45 4.73 -2.33
N PHE A 160 -1.44 4.03 -1.84
CA PHE A 160 -1.27 3.70 -0.44
C PHE A 160 -0.13 4.54 0.12
N VAL A 161 -0.41 5.30 1.17
CA VAL A 161 0.56 6.22 1.78
C VAL A 161 0.73 5.87 3.24
N SER A 162 1.98 5.64 3.64
CA SER A 162 2.40 5.59 5.04
C SER A 162 3.32 6.77 5.34
N ALA A 163 3.79 6.87 6.59
CA ALA A 163 4.86 7.81 6.92
C ALA A 163 6.19 7.54 6.17
N LEU A 164 6.40 6.30 5.72
CA LEU A 164 7.67 5.85 5.13
C LEU A 164 7.62 5.76 3.61
N ALA A 165 6.45 5.49 3.02
CA ALA A 165 6.36 5.12 1.63
C ALA A 165 5.04 5.52 0.98
N ARG A 166 5.10 5.69 -0.34
CA ARG A 166 3.96 5.87 -1.23
C ARG A 166 4.02 4.81 -2.32
N LEU A 167 2.96 4.02 -2.44
CA LEU A 167 2.80 2.99 -3.47
C LEU A 167 1.60 3.36 -4.34
N GLU A 168 1.81 3.46 -5.65
CA GLU A 168 0.77 3.71 -6.65
C GLU A 168 0.53 2.48 -7.52
N VAL A 169 -0.75 2.23 -7.80
CA VAL A 169 -1.21 1.15 -8.67
C VAL A 169 -2.03 1.72 -9.80
N HIS A 170 -1.59 1.48 -11.04
CA HIS A 170 -2.22 1.99 -12.27
C HIS A 170 -2.98 0.91 -13.04
N GLN A 171 -2.75 -0.36 -12.71
CA GLN A 171 -3.37 -1.50 -13.38
C GLN A 171 -4.89 -1.54 -13.16
N PRO A 172 -5.69 -2.17 -14.03
CA PRO A 172 -7.12 -2.34 -13.80
C PRO A 172 -7.43 -3.14 -12.52
N ILE A 173 -8.60 -2.87 -11.92
CA ILE A 173 -9.17 -3.72 -10.88
C ILE A 173 -9.87 -4.90 -11.59
N PRO A 174 -9.54 -6.16 -11.26
CA PRO A 174 -10.22 -7.32 -11.84
C PRO A 174 -11.73 -7.31 -11.55
N PRO A 175 -12.55 -7.89 -12.43
CA PRO A 175 -13.96 -8.12 -12.11
C PRO A 175 -14.08 -9.06 -10.90
N PRO A 176 -15.25 -9.09 -10.23
CA PRO A 176 -15.51 -10.03 -9.13
C PRO A 176 -15.17 -11.48 -9.51
N GLY A 177 -14.36 -12.15 -8.69
CA GLY A 177 -13.89 -13.53 -8.95
C GLY A 177 -12.74 -13.64 -9.96
N GLY A 178 -12.27 -12.52 -10.53
CA GLY A 178 -11.09 -12.47 -11.39
C GLY A 178 -9.79 -12.66 -10.60
N LYS A 179 -8.72 -13.04 -11.31
CA LYS A 179 -7.37 -13.13 -10.74
C LYS A 179 -6.75 -11.73 -10.66
N SER A 180 -5.99 -11.46 -9.59
CA SER A 180 -5.10 -10.29 -9.53
C SER A 180 -4.17 -10.27 -10.75
N PRO A 181 -3.90 -9.09 -11.34
CA PRO A 181 -2.91 -8.98 -12.40
C PRO A 181 -1.52 -9.21 -11.81
N GLU A 182 -0.60 -9.74 -12.62
CA GLU A 182 0.81 -9.81 -12.24
C GLU A 182 1.39 -8.39 -12.12
N GLY A 183 2.29 -8.18 -11.16
CA GLY A 183 2.86 -6.86 -10.87
C GLY A 183 1.97 -6.02 -9.91
N PRO A 184 2.00 -4.68 -10.01
CA PRO A 184 1.36 -3.83 -9.00
C PRO A 184 -0.15 -3.99 -8.95
N HIS A 185 -0.69 -4.33 -7.78
CA HIS A 185 -2.12 -4.50 -7.60
C HIS A 185 -2.52 -4.11 -6.17
N SER A 186 -3.82 -4.15 -5.86
CA SER A 186 -4.29 -3.76 -4.53
C SER A 186 -5.52 -4.51 -4.12
N HIS A 187 -5.69 -4.66 -2.82
CA HIS A 187 -6.87 -5.23 -2.20
C HIS A 187 -7.52 -4.24 -1.25
N LEU A 188 -8.86 -4.23 -1.27
CA LEU A 188 -9.70 -3.61 -0.25
C LEU A 188 -10.72 -4.66 0.17
N LEU A 189 -10.60 -5.16 1.39
CA LEU A 189 -11.37 -6.28 1.94
C LEU A 189 -12.23 -5.77 3.10
N PRO A 190 -13.51 -5.40 2.85
CA PRO A 190 -14.37 -4.77 3.84
C PRO A 190 -14.55 -5.55 5.15
N HIS A 191 -14.51 -6.88 5.09
CA HIS A 191 -14.61 -7.73 6.28
C HIS A 191 -13.43 -7.50 7.23
N HIS A 192 -12.20 -7.58 6.71
CA HIS A 192 -10.98 -7.41 7.49
C HIS A 192 -10.82 -5.97 7.99
N LEU A 193 -11.17 -4.98 7.15
CA LEU A 193 -11.05 -3.57 7.54
C LEU A 193 -11.98 -3.23 8.73
N LYS A 194 -13.19 -3.81 8.78
CA LYS A 194 -14.12 -3.64 9.90
C LYS A 194 -13.61 -4.17 11.24
N GLU A 195 -12.59 -5.02 11.23
CA GLU A 195 -11.94 -5.49 12.46
C GLU A 195 -11.12 -4.39 13.15
N GLY A 196 -10.81 -3.28 12.45
CA GLY A 196 -10.10 -2.13 13.02
C GLY A 196 -8.66 -2.42 13.45
N ARG A 197 -8.06 -3.47 12.89
CA ARG A 197 -6.71 -3.92 13.25
C ARG A 197 -5.68 -3.26 12.34
N ALA A 198 -4.61 -2.73 12.93
CA ALA A 198 -3.46 -2.28 12.15
C ALA A 198 -2.68 -3.46 11.54
N HIS A 199 -2.62 -4.58 12.27
CA HIS A 199 -1.85 -5.77 11.96
C HIS A 199 -2.74 -7.00 11.81
N ALA A 200 -2.33 -7.95 10.98
CA ALA A 200 -3.01 -9.23 10.86
C ALA A 200 -3.09 -9.95 12.23
N PRO A 201 -4.16 -10.73 12.50
CA PRO A 201 -4.24 -11.55 13.69
C PRO A 201 -3.00 -12.44 13.88
N GLY A 202 -2.37 -12.37 15.06
CA GLY A 202 -1.15 -13.13 15.34
C GLY A 202 0.15 -12.53 14.79
N SER A 203 0.12 -11.29 14.28
CA SER A 203 1.35 -10.58 13.88
C SER A 203 2.37 -10.56 15.03
N PRO A 204 3.64 -10.90 14.76
CA PRO A 204 4.70 -10.88 15.77
C PRO A 204 5.31 -9.49 15.96
N LEU A 205 4.82 -8.46 15.24
CA LEU A 205 5.35 -7.11 15.31
C LEU A 205 5.16 -6.50 16.71
N PRO A 206 6.14 -5.72 17.21
CA PRO A 206 6.03 -5.10 18.52
C PRO A 206 4.82 -4.15 18.63
N ALA A 207 4.18 -4.15 19.80
CA ALA A 207 3.11 -3.21 20.10
C ALA A 207 3.61 -1.75 20.04
N GLY A 208 2.74 -0.84 19.58
CA GLY A 208 3.05 0.59 19.46
C GLY A 208 3.85 0.97 18.20
N LEU A 209 4.23 -0.01 17.38
CA LEU A 209 4.83 0.22 16.07
C LEU A 209 3.86 -0.16 14.94
N TYR A 210 3.93 0.60 13.86
CA TYR A 210 3.18 0.37 12.64
C TYR A 210 4.13 0.03 11.49
N CYS A 211 3.78 -0.97 10.67
CA CYS A 211 4.54 -1.29 9.48
C CYS A 211 4.16 -0.31 8.36
N GLY A 212 5.09 0.55 7.97
CA GLY A 212 4.87 1.54 6.90
C GLY A 212 5.28 1.03 5.51
N LEU A 213 6.08 -0.03 5.45
CA LEU A 213 6.59 -0.63 4.22
C LEU A 213 7.01 -2.07 4.55
N SER A 214 6.58 -3.01 3.71
CA SER A 214 7.02 -4.41 3.79
C SER A 214 7.81 -4.78 2.54
N LEU A 215 8.89 -5.53 2.75
CA LEU A 215 9.71 -6.14 1.71
C LEU A 215 9.58 -7.66 1.82
N TYR A 216 9.34 -8.34 0.70
CA TYR A 216 9.25 -9.79 0.60
C TYR A 216 10.37 -10.32 -0.31
N PRO A 217 11.51 -10.75 0.27
CA PRO A 217 12.66 -11.16 -0.52
C PRO A 217 12.33 -12.35 -1.43
N ARG A 218 12.70 -12.23 -2.72
CA ARG A 218 12.57 -13.28 -3.75
C ARG A 218 11.18 -13.92 -3.81
N THR A 219 10.14 -13.15 -3.52
CA THR A 219 8.76 -13.60 -3.45
C THR A 219 7.92 -12.79 -4.41
N LYS A 220 7.29 -13.47 -5.39
CA LYS A 220 6.18 -12.92 -6.15
C LYS A 220 4.89 -13.02 -5.32
N LEU A 221 4.07 -11.98 -5.36
CA LEU A 221 2.90 -11.72 -4.51
C LEU A 221 1.66 -11.89 -5.38
#